data_AF-K5ZB45-F1
#
_entry.id   AF-K5ZB45-F1
#
_cell.length_a   1.000
_cell.length_b   1.000
_cell.length_c   1.000
_cell.angle_alpha   90.00
_cell.angle_beta   90.00
_cell.angle_gamma   90.00
#
_symmetry.space_group_name_H-M   'P 1'
#
loop_
_entity.id
_entity.type
_entity.pdbx_description
1 polymer ?
#
loop_
_entity_poly.entity_id
_entity_poly.type
_entity_poly.pdbx_seq_one_letter_code
_entity_poly.pdbx_strand_id
1 'polypeptide(L)'
;MTRGERHAYEEHLTNVVILEDAIENAKWEGLTEGKAEGLAEGLAKGEAKALHQTAANMKRMGMDAAAISSCTGLTAEEIGKL
;
A
#
# COMPACT_ATOMS: atom_id res chain seq x y z
N MET A 1 -22.82 -44.61 18.42
CA MET A 1 -23.12 -43.26 17.92
C MET A 1 -24.58 -43.21 17.50
N THR A 2 -25.37 -42.36 18.15
CA THR A 2 -26.77 -42.10 17.81
C THR A 2 -26.86 -41.27 16.53
N ARG A 3 -28.04 -41.21 15.90
CA ARG A 3 -28.26 -40.37 14.71
C ARG A 3 -27.99 -38.89 14.99
N GLY A 4 -28.37 -38.40 16.17
CA GLY A 4 -28.11 -37.02 16.59
C GLY A 4 -26.62 -36.73 16.78
N GLU A 5 -25.89 -37.66 17.40
CA GLU A 5 -24.43 -37.56 17.57
C GLU A 5 -23.69 -37.55 16.23
N ARG A 6 -24.12 -38.40 15.27
CA ARG A 6 -23.54 -38.41 13.92
C ARG A 6 -23.74 -37.07 13.21
N HIS A 7 -24.95 -36.54 13.27
CA HIS A 7 -25.28 -35.27 12.62
C HIS A 7 -24.48 -34.10 13.21
N ALA A 8 -24.40 -34.01 14.54
CA ALA A 8 -23.60 -32.98 15.21
C ALA A 8 -22.11 -33.08 14.84
N TYR A 9 -21.58 -34.30 14.68
CA TYR A 9 -20.21 -34.52 14.23
C TYR A 9 -20.00 -34.08 12.77
N GLU A 10 -20.91 -34.41 11.86
CA GLU A 10 -20.86 -33.98 10.45
C GLU A 10 -20.95 -32.45 10.30
N GLU A 11 -21.83 -31.81 11.07
CA GLU A 11 -21.96 -30.35 11.12
C GLU A 11 -20.67 -29.70 11.66
N HIS A 12 -20.11 -30.26 12.74
CA HIS A 12 -18.84 -29.79 13.28
C HIS A 12 -17.71 -29.87 12.24
N LEU A 13 -17.57 -30.99 11.55
CA LEU A 13 -16.57 -31.14 10.49
C LEU A 13 -16.79 -30.13 9.36
N THR A 14 -18.04 -29.91 8.96
CA THR A 14 -18.40 -28.92 7.94
C THR A 14 -17.97 -27.52 8.37
N ASN A 15 -18.26 -27.14 9.61
CA ASN A 15 -17.87 -25.85 10.17
C ASN A 15 -16.35 -25.68 10.22
N VAL A 16 -15.60 -26.73 10.58
CA VAL A 16 -14.13 -26.70 10.59
C VAL A 16 -13.57 -26.40 9.20
N VAL A 17 -14.07 -27.10 8.17
CA VAL A 17 -13.61 -26.89 6.78
C VAL A 17 -13.94 -25.48 6.29
N ILE A 18 -15.14 -24.98 6.58
CA ILE A 18 -15.55 -23.62 6.21
C ILE A 18 -14.66 -22.58 6.89
N LEU A 19 -14.34 -22.79 8.18
CA LEU A 19 -13.48 -21.87 8.93
C LEU A 19 -12.04 -21.87 8.40
N GLU A 20 -11.50 -23.04 8.04
CA GLU A 20 -10.17 -23.12 7.42
C GLU A 20 -10.12 -22.34 6.11
N ASP A 21 -11.08 -22.56 5.21
CA ASP A 21 -11.17 -21.84 3.94
C ASP A 21 -11.32 -20.32 4.14
N ALA A 22 -12.19 -19.90 5.08
CA ALA A 22 -12.36 -18.49 5.40
C ALA A 22 -11.07 -17.85 5.94
N ILE A 23 -10.30 -18.57 6.77
CA ILE A 23 -9.02 -18.09 7.30
C ILE A 23 -7.97 -18.00 6.19
N GLU A 24 -7.90 -18.99 5.31
CA GLU A 24 -6.96 -18.98 4.18
C GLU A 24 -7.27 -17.83 3.21
N ASN A 25 -8.55 -17.65 2.85
CA ASN A 25 -8.99 -16.54 2.00
C ASN A 25 -8.66 -15.18 2.64
N ALA A 26 -8.99 -14.98 3.91
CA ALA A 26 -8.68 -13.74 4.61
C ALA A 26 -7.16 -13.44 4.66
N LYS A 27 -6.32 -14.47 4.83
CA LYS A 27 -4.86 -14.32 4.78
C LYS A 27 -4.39 -13.91 3.38
N TRP A 28 -4.93 -14.54 2.34
CA TRP A 28 -4.58 -14.24 0.96
C TRP A 28 -4.99 -12.84 0.54
N GLU A 29 -6.22 -12.43 0.88
CA GLU A 29 -6.72 -11.08 0.64
C GLU A 29 -5.85 -10.05 1.36
N GLY A 30 -5.63 -10.22 2.67
CA GLY A 30 -4.80 -9.30 3.45
C GLY A 30 -3.36 -9.19 2.95
N LEU A 31 -2.74 -10.29 2.51
CA LEU A 31 -1.40 -10.25 1.91
C LEU A 31 -1.39 -9.56 0.54
N THR A 32 -2.46 -9.71 -0.24
CA THR A 32 -2.56 -9.14 -1.58
C THR A 32 -2.81 -7.64 -1.50
N GLU A 33 -3.79 -7.23 -0.70
CA GLU A 33 -4.10 -5.83 -0.45
C GLU A 33 -2.91 -5.11 0.19
N GLY A 34 -2.35 -5.67 1.26
CA GLY A 34 -1.21 -5.06 1.94
C GLY A 34 0.03 -4.89 1.05
N LYS A 35 0.28 -5.83 0.13
CA LYS A 35 1.36 -5.67 -0.88
C LYS A 35 1.03 -4.59 -1.90
N ALA A 36 -0.21 -4.53 -2.38
CA ALA A 36 -0.62 -3.54 -3.37
C ALA A 36 -0.56 -2.12 -2.77
N GLU A 37 -1.12 -1.92 -1.58
CA GLU A 37 -1.08 -0.65 -0.86
C GLU A 37 0.35 -0.23 -0.53
N GLY A 38 1.15 -1.15 0.02
CA GLY A 38 2.54 -0.87 0.36
C GLY A 38 3.41 -0.49 -0.84
N LEU A 39 3.18 -1.14 -1.99
CA LEU A 39 3.87 -0.80 -3.23
C LEU A 39 3.44 0.57 -3.76
N ALA A 40 2.13 0.85 -3.77
CA ALA A 40 1.61 2.13 -4.24
C ALA A 40 2.10 3.30 -3.35
N GLU A 41 2.02 3.15 -2.02
CA GLU A 41 2.51 4.14 -1.07
C GLU A 41 4.03 4.32 -1.18
N GLY A 42 4.78 3.22 -1.31
CA GLY A 42 6.23 3.24 -1.49
C GLY A 42 6.65 3.98 -2.76
N LEU A 43 5.97 3.73 -3.89
CA LEU A 43 6.24 4.40 -5.16
C LEU A 43 5.95 5.90 -5.07
N ALA A 44 4.76 6.27 -4.55
CA ALA A 44 4.37 7.68 -4.40
C ALA A 44 5.33 8.45 -3.49
N LYS A 45 5.71 7.87 -2.34
CA LYS A 45 6.71 8.46 -1.43
C LYS A 45 8.08 8.56 -2.08
N GLY A 46 8.48 7.55 -2.84
CA GLY A 46 9.76 7.53 -3.57
C GLY A 46 9.83 8.63 -4.63
N GLU A 47 8.79 8.75 -5.45
CA GLU A 47 8.68 9.78 -6.49
C GLU A 47 8.70 11.19 -5.88
N ALA A 48 7.89 11.44 -4.85
CA ALA A 48 7.87 12.74 -4.17
C ALA A 48 9.25 13.09 -3.60
N LYS A 49 9.92 12.14 -2.94
CA LYS A 49 11.27 12.34 -2.39
C LYS A 49 12.29 12.62 -3.50
N ALA A 50 12.22 11.92 -4.63
CA ALA A 50 13.09 12.14 -5.76
C ALA A 50 12.89 13.53 -6.39
N LEU A 51 11.63 13.98 -6.53
CA LEU A 51 11.30 15.31 -7.02
C LEU A 51 11.84 16.40 -6.08
N HIS A 52 11.64 16.28 -4.78
CA HIS A 52 12.18 17.23 -3.80
C HIS A 52 13.72 17.28 -3.82
N GLN A 53 14.38 16.12 -3.90
CA GLN A 53 15.83 16.06 -3.97
C GLN A 53 16.37 16.71 -5.24
N THR A 54 15.67 16.50 -6.36
CA THR A 54 16.01 17.10 -7.66
C THR A 54 15.83 18.62 -7.62
N ALA A 55 14.69 19.10 -7.11
CA ALA A 55 14.42 20.53 -6.95
C ALA A 55 15.44 21.22 -6.04
N ALA A 56 15.82 20.60 -4.91
CA ALA A 56 16.85 21.13 -4.01
C ALA A 56 18.21 21.24 -4.72
N ASN A 57 18.57 20.25 -5.54
CA ASN A 57 19.80 20.28 -6.32
C ASN A 57 19.76 21.38 -7.40
N MET A 58 18.66 21.54 -8.12
CA MET A 58 18.48 22.59 -9.12
C MET A 58 18.56 23.99 -8.48
N LYS A 59 17.93 24.17 -7.32
CA LYS A 59 18.00 25.42 -6.53
C LYS A 59 19.43 25.75 -6.14
N ARG A 60 20.18 24.74 -5.65
CA ARG A 60 21.61 24.88 -5.31
C ARG A 60 22.48 25.20 -6.54
N MET A 61 22.07 24.79 -7.73
CA MET A 61 22.71 25.16 -9.01
C MET A 61 22.33 26.57 -9.50
N GLY A 62 21.47 27.30 -8.77
CA GLY A 62 21.09 28.67 -9.10
C GLY A 62 19.97 28.78 -10.13
N MET A 63 19.23 27.70 -10.40
CA MET A 63 18.03 27.78 -11.23
C MET A 63 16.92 28.56 -10.52
N ASP A 64 16.15 29.34 -11.27
CA ASP A 64 15.03 30.09 -10.70
C ASP A 64 13.85 29.18 -10.35
N ALA A 65 13.00 29.64 -9.43
CA ALA A 65 11.89 28.84 -8.92
C ALA A 65 10.85 28.48 -9.99
N ALA A 66 10.68 29.30 -11.04
CA ALA A 66 9.74 28.99 -12.12
C ALA A 66 10.28 27.86 -13.01
N ALA A 67 11.56 27.88 -13.34
CA ALA A 67 12.22 26.78 -14.05
C ALA A 67 12.14 25.47 -13.24
N ILE A 68 12.46 25.50 -11.95
CA ILE A 68 12.38 24.32 -11.08
C ILE A 68 10.95 23.78 -10.99
N SER A 69 9.96 24.67 -10.85
CA SER A 69 8.54 24.31 -10.82
C SER A 69 8.11 23.62 -12.11
N SER A 70 8.53 24.12 -13.27
CA SER A 70 8.21 23.50 -14.56
C SER A 70 8.82 22.10 -14.75
N CYS A 71 10.01 21.85 -14.18
CA CYS A 71 10.67 20.54 -14.29
C CYS A 71 10.15 19.52 -13.27
N THR A 72 9.79 19.96 -12.06
CA THR A 72 9.49 19.05 -10.93
C THR A 72 8.02 18.98 -10.57
N GLY A 73 7.20 19.89 -11.09
CA GLY A 73 5.78 20.00 -10.73
C GLY A 73 5.52 20.56 -9.32
N LEU A 74 6.57 20.85 -8.54
CA LEU A 74 6.46 21.47 -7.23
C LEU A 74 6.02 22.92 -7.36
N THR A 75 5.23 23.39 -6.39
CA THR A 75 4.81 24.78 -6.31
C THR A 75 5.99 25.69 -5.91
N ALA A 76 5.88 26.97 -6.26
CA ALA A 76 6.88 27.96 -5.86
C ALA A 76 7.03 28.05 -4.32
N GLU A 77 5.96 27.79 -3.56
CA GLU A 77 6.01 27.75 -2.10
C GLU A 77 6.82 26.56 -1.59
N GLU A 78 6.59 25.36 -2.14
CA GLU A 78 7.36 24.16 -1.79
C GLU A 78 8.84 24.33 -2.13
N ILE A 79 9.15 24.89 -3.30
CA ILE A 79 10.53 25.20 -3.72
C ILE A 79 11.16 26.27 -2.81
N GLY A 80 10.38 27.23 -2.33
CA GLY A 80 10.82 28.23 -1.37
C GLY A 80 11.29 27.63 -0.05
N LYS A 81 10.64 26.54 0.39
CA LYS A 81 10.93 25.82 1.64
C LYS A 81 12.09 24.82 1.55
N LEU A 82 12.53 24.45 0.33
CA LEU A 82 13.71 23.59 0.08
C LEU A 82 15.02 24.35 0.28
#